data_AF-A0A3S1BML4-F1
#
_entry.id   AF-A0A3S1BML4-F1
#
_cell.length_a   1.000
_cell.length_b   1.000
_cell.length_c   1.000
_cell.angle_alpha   90.00
_cell.angle_beta   90.00
_cell.angle_gamma   90.00
#
_symmetry.space_group_name_H-M   'P 1'
#
loop_
_entity.id
_entity.type
_entity.pdbx_description
1 polymer ?
#
loop_
_entity_poly.entity_id
_entity_poly.type
_entity_poly.pdbx_seq_one_letter_code
_entity_poly.pdbx_strand_id
1 'polypeptide(L)'
;MIKKSKSFDFTFHPTSVNRTSDAVSGQGCGVLQCREMMPGGPADSRKILSLAVYTRGSSLDSQSRVWERLARVTAQSPREVKVSDAKHISGSLSDTAAQLRVTLHKASDCTSMEFSCVAKLGDDNGQKSEMKSVIRGSNLGLVEDSNLEPGVDDDGDLYGQSSEQSAIVRKVEHFMVKLSEKLKCIESRFSDSRDRDDKLEDKLEDLQGKISRILRDRAIE
;
A
#
# COMPACT_ATOMS: atom_id res chain seq x y z
N MET A 1 1.06 -21.80 21.49
CA MET A 1 0.62 -22.25 20.14
C MET A 1 -0.52 -21.36 19.68
N ILE A 2 -0.33 -20.58 18.61
CA ILE A 2 -1.41 -19.76 18.02
C ILE A 2 -2.22 -20.70 17.12
N LYS A 3 -3.41 -21.12 17.57
CA LYS A 3 -4.37 -21.81 16.70
C LYS A 3 -4.77 -20.82 15.60
N LYS A 4 -4.36 -21.07 14.36
CA LYS A 4 -4.94 -20.37 13.19
C LYS A 4 -6.44 -20.71 13.19
N SER A 5 -7.30 -19.75 13.51
CA SER A 5 -8.71 -19.89 13.23
C SER A 5 -8.86 -19.94 11.71
N LYS A 6 -9.65 -20.89 11.20
CA LYS A 6 -9.96 -20.95 9.76
C LYS A 6 -10.84 -19.78 9.30
N SER A 7 -11.24 -18.89 10.22
CA SER A 7 -12.21 -17.81 10.02
C SER A 7 -11.60 -16.44 9.77
N PHE A 8 -10.30 -16.24 10.07
CA PHE A 8 -9.66 -14.95 9.88
C PHE A 8 -9.13 -14.83 8.45
N ASP A 9 -9.80 -14.00 7.66
CA ASP A 9 -9.47 -13.76 6.26
C ASP A 9 -8.98 -12.34 6.05
N PHE A 10 -7.82 -12.20 5.42
CA PHE A 10 -7.27 -10.91 5.03
C PHE A 10 -6.68 -11.02 3.63
N THR A 11 -7.31 -10.32 2.70
CA THR A 11 -7.02 -10.39 1.27
C THR A 11 -6.85 -9.00 0.66
N PHE A 12 -6.08 -8.94 -0.41
CA PHE A 12 -5.93 -7.76 -1.25
C PHE A 12 -6.30 -8.15 -2.67
N HIS A 13 -7.22 -7.40 -3.27
CA HIS A 13 -7.66 -7.59 -4.64
C HIS A 13 -7.17 -6.38 -5.46
N PRO A 14 -6.14 -6.55 -6.31
CA PRO A 14 -5.77 -5.49 -7.24
C PRO A 14 -6.95 -5.24 -8.18
N THR A 15 -7.19 -3.97 -8.52
CA THR A 15 -8.20 -3.61 -9.51
C THR A 15 -7.44 -3.22 -10.77
N SER A 16 -7.70 -3.89 -11.90
CA SER A 16 -7.11 -3.49 -13.17
C SER A 16 -7.65 -2.11 -13.54
N VAL A 17 -6.74 -1.16 -13.77
CA VAL A 17 -7.10 0.14 -14.32
C VAL A 17 -7.32 -0.08 -15.81
N ASN A 18 -8.57 -0.29 -16.23
CA ASN A 18 -8.89 -0.34 -17.64
C ASN A 18 -8.63 1.05 -18.23
N ARG A 19 -7.53 1.18 -18.98
CA ARG A 19 -7.10 2.44 -19.61
C ARG A 19 -7.96 2.85 -20.81
N THR A 20 -8.99 2.07 -21.13
CA THR A 20 -9.87 2.31 -22.28
C THR A 20 -11.30 2.49 -21.80
N SER A 21 -11.71 3.75 -21.69
CA SER A 21 -13.07 4.32 -21.71
C SER A 21 -13.32 5.28 -20.55
N ASP A 22 -13.46 6.54 -20.93
CA ASP A 22 -14.24 7.61 -20.30
C ASP A 22 -14.47 7.55 -18.79
N ALA A 23 -13.74 8.41 -18.09
CA ALA A 23 -14.23 9.23 -16.98
C ALA A 23 -15.38 8.64 -16.13
N VAL A 24 -15.13 7.54 -15.43
CA VAL A 24 -15.86 7.24 -14.19
C VAL A 24 -14.89 7.38 -13.04
N SER A 25 -14.92 8.57 -12.43
CA SER A 25 -14.28 8.89 -11.17
C SER A 25 -14.68 7.86 -10.10
N GLY A 26 -13.81 6.91 -9.78
CA GLY A 26 -14.07 5.99 -8.66
C GLY A 26 -13.43 4.60 -8.70
N GLN A 27 -12.78 4.18 -9.80
CA GLN A 27 -12.05 2.92 -9.77
C GLN A 27 -10.77 3.06 -8.92
N GLY A 28 -10.74 2.34 -7.79
CA GLY A 28 -9.55 2.23 -6.96
C GLY A 28 -8.46 1.42 -7.65
N CYS A 29 -7.20 1.53 -7.21
CA CYS A 29 -6.11 0.65 -7.63
C CYS A 29 -6.13 -0.72 -6.93
N GLY A 30 -6.85 -0.84 -5.81
CA GLY A 30 -6.96 -2.09 -5.09
C GLY A 30 -7.91 -2.02 -3.90
N VAL A 31 -8.37 -3.19 -3.47
CA VAL A 31 -9.30 -3.34 -2.36
C VAL A 31 -8.72 -4.30 -1.33
N LEU A 32 -8.51 -3.79 -0.12
CA LEU A 32 -8.23 -4.60 1.06
C LEU A 32 -9.53 -5.07 1.68
N GLN A 33 -9.61 -6.36 1.98
CA GLN A 33 -10.74 -6.95 2.67
C GLN A 33 -10.22 -7.73 3.87
N CYS A 34 -10.66 -7.32 5.06
CA CYS A 34 -10.42 -8.06 6.29
C CYS A 34 -11.75 -8.50 6.89
N ARG A 35 -11.83 -9.80 7.23
CA ARG A 35 -13.02 -10.42 7.79
C ARG A 35 -12.63 -11.37 8.92
N GLU A 36 -13.41 -11.33 9.99
CA GLU A 36 -13.38 -12.34 11.05
C GLU A 36 -14.81 -12.82 11.28
N MET A 37 -14.98 -14.14 11.40
CA MET A 37 -16.27 -14.75 11.72
C MET A 37 -16.10 -15.78 12.83
N MET A 38 -16.83 -15.63 13.92
CA MET A 38 -16.84 -16.62 14.98
C MET A 38 -17.52 -17.91 14.48
N PRO A 39 -16.93 -19.09 14.70
CA PRO A 39 -17.61 -20.35 14.39
C PRO A 39 -18.87 -20.44 15.26
N GLY A 40 -20.05 -20.43 14.62
CA GLY A 40 -21.37 -20.31 15.28
C GLY A 40 -21.81 -21.54 16.09
N GLY A 41 -21.05 -21.89 17.12
CA GLY A 41 -21.40 -22.94 18.07
C GLY A 41 -21.92 -22.36 19.39
N PRO A 42 -22.92 -22.97 20.04
CA PRO A 42 -23.49 -22.50 21.31
C PRO A 42 -22.52 -22.53 22.50
N ALA A 43 -21.34 -23.14 22.34
CA ALA A 43 -20.30 -23.23 23.35
C ALA A 43 -19.20 -22.16 23.22
N ASP A 44 -19.23 -21.33 22.16
CA ASP A 44 -18.21 -20.31 21.93
C ASP A 44 -18.67 -18.94 22.46
N SER A 45 -18.27 -18.61 23.69
CA SER A 45 -18.56 -17.32 24.34
C SER A 45 -17.71 -16.16 23.83
N ARG A 46 -16.82 -16.41 22.86
CA ARG A 46 -15.93 -15.40 22.33
C ARG A 46 -16.71 -14.42 21.44
N LYS A 47 -16.40 -13.14 21.59
CA LYS A 47 -16.96 -12.02 20.85
C LYS A 47 -15.85 -11.21 20.21
N ILE A 48 -16.15 -10.60 19.07
CA ILE A 48 -15.20 -9.70 18.40
C ILE A 48 -15.32 -8.31 19.01
N LEU A 49 -14.25 -7.82 19.64
CA LEU A 49 -14.22 -6.52 20.31
C LEU A 49 -13.86 -5.38 19.35
N SER A 50 -12.95 -5.66 18.42
CA SER A 50 -12.57 -4.70 17.38
C SER A 50 -11.87 -5.35 16.20
N LEU A 51 -12.00 -4.73 15.04
CA LEU A 51 -11.23 -5.05 13.84
C LEU A 51 -10.54 -3.77 13.36
N ALA A 52 -9.27 -3.86 12.97
CA ALA A 52 -8.51 -2.72 12.49
C ALA A 52 -7.58 -3.10 11.34
N VAL A 53 -7.44 -2.19 10.37
CA VAL A 53 -6.51 -2.32 9.25
C VAL A 53 -5.44 -1.24 9.36
N TYR A 54 -4.19 -1.64 9.17
CA TYR A 54 -3.01 -0.81 9.22
C TYR A 54 -2.24 -0.89 7.90
N THR A 55 -1.53 0.17 7.58
CA THR A 55 -0.57 0.21 6.49
C THR A 55 0.81 0.58 7.01
N ARG A 56 1.84 0.21 6.27
CA ARG A 56 3.21 0.65 6.46
C ARG A 56 3.82 0.88 5.09
N GLY A 57 4.22 2.12 4.82
CA GLY A 57 4.91 2.48 3.58
C GLY A 57 6.33 1.94 3.54
N SER A 58 6.85 1.72 2.32
CA SER A 58 8.26 1.39 2.07
C SER A 58 9.13 2.64 2.10
N SER A 59 9.09 3.41 3.18
CA SER A 59 9.95 4.59 3.30
C SER A 59 11.39 4.17 3.61
N LEU A 60 12.35 4.86 2.95
CA LEU A 60 13.80 4.61 3.03
C LEU A 60 14.42 5.14 4.33
N ASP A 61 13.71 6.01 5.07
CA ASP A 61 14.17 6.47 6.36
C ASP A 61 13.87 5.43 7.43
N SER A 62 14.92 4.89 8.03
CA SER A 62 14.93 3.86 9.09
C SER A 62 13.99 4.16 10.28
N GLN A 63 13.55 5.41 10.43
CA GLN A 63 12.64 5.89 11.48
C GLN A 63 11.14 5.79 11.13
N SER A 64 10.78 5.49 9.88
CA SER A 64 9.39 5.57 9.38
C SER A 64 8.70 4.22 9.14
N ARG A 65 9.19 3.14 9.76
CA ARG A 65 8.53 1.81 9.75
C ARG A 65 7.33 1.71 10.71
N VAL A 66 6.67 2.82 11.00
CA VAL A 66 5.52 2.87 11.91
C VAL A 66 4.27 2.39 11.18
N TRP A 67 3.49 1.53 11.81
CA TRP A 67 2.18 1.13 11.31
C TRP A 67 1.19 2.27 11.47
N GLU A 68 0.67 2.78 10.37
CA GLU A 68 -0.40 3.78 10.35
C GLU A 68 -1.76 3.08 10.30
N ARG A 69 -2.70 3.50 11.15
CA ARG A 69 -4.05 2.94 11.16
C ARG A 69 -4.89 3.54 10.04
N LEU A 70 -5.39 2.68 9.14
CA LEU A 70 -6.29 3.08 8.05
C LEU A 70 -7.74 3.14 8.52
N ALA A 71 -8.21 2.11 9.21
CA ALA A 71 -9.60 1.93 9.60
C ALA A 71 -9.72 1.11 10.89
N ARG A 72 -10.80 1.31 11.64
CA ARG A 72 -11.14 0.54 12.84
C ARG A 72 -12.63 0.60 13.19
N VAL A 73 -13.22 -0.58 13.34
CA VAL A 73 -14.53 -0.77 13.99
C VAL A 73 -14.36 -1.30 15.41
N THR A 74 -15.22 -0.84 16.32
CA THR A 74 -15.26 -1.25 17.75
C THR A 74 -16.71 -1.39 18.19
N ALA A 75 -16.98 -2.00 19.35
CA ALA A 75 -18.33 -2.05 19.89
C ALA A 75 -18.97 -0.67 20.09
N GLN A 76 -18.16 0.38 20.31
CA GLN A 76 -18.61 1.77 20.45
C GLN A 76 -18.87 2.45 19.10
N SER A 77 -18.15 2.01 18.06
CA SER A 77 -18.29 2.49 16.68
C SER A 77 -18.41 1.27 15.76
N PRO A 78 -19.56 0.57 15.78
CA PRO A 78 -19.71 -0.73 15.12
C PRO A 78 -19.82 -0.59 13.61
N ARG A 79 -20.02 0.63 13.09
CA ARG A 79 -20.01 0.93 11.67
C ARG A 79 -19.02 2.05 11.42
N GLU A 80 -18.25 1.92 10.35
CA GLU A 80 -17.33 2.96 9.90
C GLU A 80 -17.55 3.17 8.41
N VAL A 81 -17.83 4.40 8.01
CA VAL A 81 -17.86 4.81 6.61
C VAL A 81 -17.08 6.09 6.51
N LYS A 82 -16.00 6.07 5.74
CA LYS A 82 -15.14 7.24 5.53
C LYS A 82 -14.70 7.30 4.08
N VAL A 83 -14.94 8.44 3.46
CA VAL A 83 -14.45 8.75 2.12
C VAL A 83 -13.43 9.88 2.27
N SER A 84 -12.23 9.68 1.75
CA SER A 84 -11.24 10.73 1.52
C SER A 84 -10.74 10.62 0.09
N ASP A 85 -10.11 11.69 -0.42
CA ASP A 85 -9.64 11.78 -1.81
C ASP A 85 -8.79 10.60 -2.29
N ALA A 86 -8.21 9.83 -1.36
CA ALA A 86 -7.35 8.70 -1.65
C ALA A 86 -7.95 7.34 -1.28
N LYS A 87 -8.96 7.29 -0.41
CA LYS A 87 -9.39 6.05 0.25
C LYS A 87 -10.90 6.05 0.53
N HIS A 88 -11.55 4.94 0.23
CA HIS A 88 -12.91 4.67 0.67
C HIS A 88 -12.93 3.50 1.65
N ILE A 89 -13.41 3.74 2.85
CA ILE A 89 -13.43 2.80 3.97
C ILE A 89 -14.89 2.50 4.31
N SER A 90 -15.20 1.21 4.42
CA SER A 90 -16.47 0.72 4.95
C SER A 90 -16.23 -0.44 5.92
N GLY A 91 -16.89 -0.42 7.07
CA GLY A 91 -16.75 -1.44 8.10
C GLY A 91 -18.03 -1.70 8.87
N SER A 92 -18.13 -2.93 9.38
CA SER A 92 -19.20 -3.37 10.26
C SER A 92 -18.67 -4.34 11.32
N LEU A 93 -19.21 -4.26 12.53
CA LEU A 93 -18.93 -5.14 13.64
C LEU A 93 -20.25 -5.61 14.27
N SER A 94 -20.32 -6.91 14.54
CA SER A 94 -21.27 -7.56 15.43
C SER A 94 -20.49 -8.47 16.39
N ASP A 95 -21.18 -9.07 17.36
CA ASP A 95 -20.56 -9.98 18.32
C ASP A 95 -19.89 -11.18 17.65
N THR A 96 -20.46 -11.65 16.53
CA THR A 96 -20.05 -12.88 15.83
C THR A 96 -19.31 -12.63 14.53
N ALA A 97 -19.35 -11.42 13.96
CA ALA A 97 -18.71 -11.11 12.70
C ALA A 97 -18.16 -9.68 12.65
N ALA A 98 -17.00 -9.53 12.03
CA ALA A 98 -16.40 -8.22 11.78
C ALA A 98 -15.90 -8.16 10.35
N GLN A 99 -16.12 -7.04 9.69
CA GLN A 99 -15.66 -6.79 8.34
C GLN A 99 -15.14 -5.37 8.21
N LEU A 100 -13.98 -5.24 7.55
CA LEU A 100 -13.43 -3.97 7.08
C LEU A 100 -13.06 -4.11 5.61
N ARG A 101 -13.47 -3.12 4.81
CA ARG A 101 -13.10 -2.97 3.41
C ARG A 101 -12.46 -1.61 3.23
N VAL A 102 -11.28 -1.58 2.63
CA VAL A 102 -10.56 -0.35 2.29
C VAL A 102 -10.24 -0.37 0.81
N THR A 103 -10.90 0.50 0.05
CA THR A 103 -10.59 0.76 -1.36
C THR A 103 -9.54 1.87 -1.41
N LEU A 104 -8.43 1.59 -2.08
CA LEU A 104 -7.33 2.53 -2.30
C LEU A 104 -7.46 3.10 -3.71
N HIS A 105 -7.37 4.42 -3.86
CA HIS A 105 -7.45 5.08 -5.16
C HIS A 105 -6.09 5.56 -5.68
N LYS A 106 -5.10 5.72 -4.80
CA LYS A 106 -3.75 6.14 -5.18
C LYS A 106 -2.87 4.95 -5.54
N ALA A 107 -2.34 4.91 -6.75
CA ALA A 107 -1.45 3.84 -7.23
C ALA A 107 -0.23 3.61 -6.31
N SER A 108 0.31 4.69 -5.71
CA SER A 108 1.41 4.61 -4.73
C SER A 108 1.07 3.75 -3.51
N ASP A 109 -0.20 3.75 -3.10
CA ASP A 109 -0.66 2.99 -1.93
C ASP A 109 -0.75 1.50 -2.27
N CYS A 110 -0.97 1.14 -3.53
CA CYS A 110 -1.11 -0.26 -3.96
C CYS A 110 0.22 -0.98 -4.22
N THR A 111 1.27 -0.26 -4.64
CA THR A 111 2.54 -0.90 -5.08
C THR A 111 3.62 -0.96 -4.00
N SER A 112 3.53 -0.12 -2.97
CA SER A 112 4.66 0.17 -2.06
C SER A 112 4.33 0.00 -0.58
N MET A 113 3.21 -0.65 -0.25
CA MET A 113 2.74 -0.79 1.12
C MET A 113 2.70 -2.24 1.60
N GLU A 114 3.01 -2.42 2.88
CA GLU A 114 2.58 -3.59 3.64
C GLU A 114 1.27 -3.25 4.34
N PHE A 115 0.36 -4.21 4.37
CA PHE A 115 -0.89 -4.06 5.10
C PHE A 115 -0.99 -5.09 6.19
N SER A 116 -1.62 -4.73 7.31
CA SER A 116 -1.91 -5.66 8.39
C SER A 116 -3.34 -5.51 8.85
N CYS A 117 -4.04 -6.62 9.01
CA CYS A 117 -5.29 -6.64 9.73
C CYS A 117 -5.12 -7.26 11.11
N VAL A 118 -5.80 -6.67 12.09
CA VAL A 118 -5.80 -7.10 13.49
C VAL A 118 -7.22 -7.21 14.00
N ALA A 119 -7.61 -8.40 14.45
CA ALA A 119 -8.85 -8.64 15.18
C ALA A 119 -8.54 -8.83 16.67
N LYS A 120 -9.31 -8.18 17.54
CA LYS A 120 -9.27 -8.40 18.99
C LYS A 120 -10.54 -9.11 19.41
N LEU A 121 -10.37 -10.22 20.11
CA LEU A 121 -11.44 -11.07 20.62
C LEU A 121 -11.45 -10.99 22.14
N GLY A 122 -12.63 -11.12 22.73
CA GLY A 122 -12.81 -11.26 24.18
C GLY A 122 -13.77 -12.41 24.47
N ASP A 123 -13.59 -13.10 25.58
CA ASP A 123 -14.61 -14.01 26.11
C ASP A 123 -15.37 -13.38 27.29
N ASP A 124 -16.40 -14.07 27.77
CA ASP A 124 -17.20 -13.64 28.93
C ASP A 124 -16.39 -13.63 30.25
N ASN A 125 -15.23 -14.30 30.30
CA ASN A 125 -14.32 -14.26 31.44
C ASN A 125 -13.37 -13.06 31.41
N GLY A 126 -13.48 -12.19 30.38
CA GLY A 126 -12.62 -11.04 30.18
C GLY A 126 -11.24 -11.37 29.60
N GLN A 127 -10.99 -12.62 29.22
CA GLN A 127 -9.76 -13.02 28.53
C GLN A 127 -9.76 -12.44 27.12
N LYS A 128 -8.68 -11.74 26.78
CA LYS A 128 -8.50 -11.10 25.46
C LYS A 128 -7.52 -11.89 24.62
N SER A 129 -7.84 -12.07 23.35
CA SER A 129 -6.93 -12.65 22.36
C SER A 129 -6.85 -11.77 21.11
N GLU A 130 -5.75 -11.88 20.37
CA GLU A 130 -5.49 -11.08 19.17
C GLU A 130 -5.12 -11.99 18.01
N MET A 131 -5.69 -11.70 16.84
CA MET A 131 -5.37 -12.34 15.57
C MET A 131 -4.82 -11.29 14.62
N LYS A 132 -3.75 -11.65 13.91
CA LYS A 132 -3.04 -10.74 13.02
C LYS A 132 -2.66 -11.43 11.72
N SER A 133 -2.89 -10.73 10.61
CA SER A 133 -2.49 -11.15 9.27
C SER A 133 -1.80 -9.97 8.58
N VAL A 134 -0.84 -10.27 7.71
CA VAL A 134 -0.01 -9.27 7.03
C VAL A 134 0.13 -9.67 5.57
N ILE A 135 -0.13 -8.71 4.68
CA ILE A 135 0.08 -8.83 3.23
C ILE A 135 1.22 -7.87 2.86
N ARG A 136 2.18 -8.36 2.07
CA ARG A 136 3.29 -7.55 1.56
C ARG A 136 3.13 -7.36 0.05
N GLY A 137 3.38 -6.14 -0.42
CA GLY A 137 3.20 -5.73 -1.82
C GLY A 137 3.93 -6.60 -2.87
N SER A 138 4.93 -7.39 -2.50
CA SER A 138 5.67 -8.27 -3.41
C SER A 138 4.88 -9.47 -3.96
N ASN A 139 3.71 -9.78 -3.38
CA ASN A 139 2.85 -10.90 -3.80
C ASN A 139 1.56 -10.44 -4.52
N LEU A 140 1.45 -9.15 -4.84
CA LEU A 140 0.28 -8.58 -5.52
C LEU A 140 0.45 -8.74 -7.02
N GLY A 141 0.37 -9.99 -7.49
CA GLY A 141 0.34 -10.31 -8.91
C GLY A 141 -0.78 -9.52 -9.59
N LEU A 142 -0.42 -8.73 -10.59
CA LEU A 142 -1.35 -8.22 -11.59
C LEU A 142 -2.08 -9.44 -12.17
N VAL A 143 -3.35 -9.58 -11.84
CA VAL A 143 -4.24 -10.52 -12.51
C VAL A 143 -4.38 -10.00 -13.93
N GLU A 144 -3.63 -10.58 -14.87
CA GLU A 144 -3.90 -10.43 -16.30
C GLU A 144 -5.30 -11.02 -16.56
N ASP A 145 -6.20 -10.18 -17.08
CA ASP A 145 -7.47 -10.58 -17.66
C ASP A 145 -7.24 -11.76 -18.61
N SER A 146 -7.68 -12.95 -18.22
CA SER A 146 -7.84 -14.10 -19.12
C SER A 146 -9.31 -14.45 -19.17
N ASN A 147 -10.11 -13.55 -19.74
CA ASN A 147 -11.39 -13.88 -20.35
C ASN A 147 -11.14 -14.16 -21.83
N LEU A 148 -10.93 -15.44 -22.18
CA LEU A 148 -11.29 -15.97 -23.49
C LEU A 148 -11.89 -17.36 -23.25
N GLU A 149 -13.10 -17.53 -23.77
CA GLU A 149 -14.00 -18.67 -23.63
C GLU A 149 -13.45 -20.02 -24.13
N PRO A 150 -14.09 -21.14 -23.72
CA PRO A 150 -13.72 -22.49 -24.13
C PRO A 150 -14.29 -22.84 -25.52
N GLY A 151 -13.43 -23.32 -26.41
CA GLY A 151 -13.81 -23.79 -27.75
C GLY A 151 -12.93 -24.95 -28.22
N VAL A 152 -13.36 -26.17 -27.87
CA VAL A 152 -13.35 -27.43 -28.65
C VAL A 152 -12.12 -27.83 -29.50
N ASP A 153 -11.51 -28.94 -29.06
CA ASP A 153 -10.82 -30.07 -29.73
C ASP A 153 -9.81 -29.82 -30.87
N ASP A 154 -8.57 -30.33 -30.71
CA ASP A 154 -7.96 -31.38 -31.57
C ASP A 154 -6.51 -31.70 -31.13
N ASP A 155 -6.11 -32.96 -31.31
CA ASP A 155 -4.88 -33.62 -30.87
C ASP A 155 -3.57 -32.94 -31.32
N GLY A 156 -2.52 -32.99 -30.48
CA GLY A 156 -1.18 -32.55 -30.90
C GLY A 156 -0.12 -32.53 -29.80
N ASP A 157 0.62 -33.62 -29.73
CA ASP A 157 1.76 -33.90 -28.85
C ASP A 157 2.96 -32.91 -28.98
N LEU A 158 3.78 -32.84 -27.93
CA LEU A 158 5.15 -32.26 -27.84
C LEU A 158 5.40 -30.74 -27.99
N TYR A 159 5.64 -30.04 -26.87
CA TYR A 159 6.98 -29.60 -26.41
C TYR A 159 6.83 -28.75 -25.13
N GLY A 160 7.12 -29.35 -23.98
CA GLY A 160 7.32 -28.60 -22.74
C GLY A 160 8.70 -27.94 -22.75
N GLN A 161 8.76 -26.61 -22.90
CA GLN A 161 9.85 -25.72 -22.45
C GLN A 161 9.57 -24.28 -22.95
N SER A 162 8.86 -23.45 -22.18
CA SER A 162 8.84 -21.98 -22.43
C SER A 162 8.33 -21.10 -21.29
N SER A 163 7.74 -21.63 -20.21
CA SER A 163 7.15 -20.75 -19.18
C SER A 163 8.18 -20.07 -18.24
N GLU A 164 9.38 -20.63 -18.08
CA GLU A 164 10.41 -20.05 -17.19
C GLU A 164 11.19 -18.88 -17.83
N GLN A 165 11.44 -18.91 -19.14
CA GLN A 165 12.07 -17.76 -19.83
C GLN A 165 11.15 -16.54 -19.82
N SER A 166 9.84 -16.73 -19.98
CA SER A 166 8.84 -15.64 -19.92
C SER A 166 8.78 -14.98 -18.54
N ALA A 167 8.86 -15.76 -17.44
CA ALA A 167 8.88 -15.21 -16.08
C ALA A 167 10.16 -14.43 -15.76
N ILE A 168 11.31 -14.86 -16.30
CA ILE A 168 12.59 -14.16 -16.14
C ILE A 168 12.58 -12.86 -16.95
N VAL A 169 12.13 -12.89 -18.21
CA VAL A 169 12.01 -11.70 -19.05
C VAL A 169 11.08 -10.66 -18.42
N ARG A 170 9.92 -11.05 -17.91
CA ARG A 170 9.00 -10.15 -17.20
C ARG A 170 9.58 -9.56 -15.91
N LYS A 171 10.38 -10.33 -15.15
CA LYS A 171 11.11 -9.83 -13.98
C LYS A 171 12.17 -8.80 -14.37
N VAL A 172 12.86 -9.03 -15.49
CA VAL A 172 13.86 -8.10 -16.04
C VAL A 172 13.20 -6.81 -16.53
N GLU A 173 12.08 -6.90 -17.23
CA GLU A 173 11.30 -5.72 -17.66
C GLU A 173 10.80 -4.91 -16.47
N HIS A 174 10.21 -5.57 -15.46
CA HIS A 174 9.77 -4.91 -14.24
C HIS A 174 10.93 -4.28 -13.47
N PHE A 175 12.09 -4.94 -13.44
CA PHE A 175 13.31 -4.37 -12.87
C PHE A 175 13.78 -3.15 -13.67
N MET A 176 13.75 -3.19 -14.99
CA MET A 176 14.12 -2.07 -15.86
C MET A 176 13.18 -0.87 -15.70
N VAL A 177 11.87 -1.08 -15.60
CA VAL A 177 10.90 -0.01 -15.32
C VAL A 177 11.19 0.64 -13.97
N LYS A 178 11.40 -0.16 -12.92
CA LYS A 178 11.76 0.33 -11.59
C LYS A 178 13.11 1.04 -11.56
N LEU A 179 14.06 0.61 -12.38
CA LEU A 179 15.37 1.24 -12.51
C LEU A 179 15.29 2.56 -13.29
N SER A 180 14.43 2.63 -14.31
CA SER A 180 14.12 3.87 -15.05
C SER A 180 13.44 4.91 -14.15
N GLU A 181 12.46 4.50 -13.34
CA GLU A 181 11.83 5.39 -12.35
C GLU A 181 12.84 5.88 -11.30
N LYS A 182 13.75 5.02 -10.85
CA LYS A 182 14.85 5.41 -9.96
C LYS A 182 15.80 6.41 -10.61
N LEU A 183 16.19 6.18 -11.87
CA LEU A 183 17.05 7.09 -12.61
C LEU A 183 16.39 8.46 -12.78
N LYS A 184 15.09 8.51 -13.09
CA LYS A 184 14.32 9.76 -13.20
C LYS A 184 14.22 10.51 -11.85
N CYS A 185 14.06 9.78 -10.75
CA CYS A 185 14.07 10.36 -9.41
C CYS A 185 15.45 10.92 -9.04
N ILE A 186 16.53 10.19 -9.36
CA ILE A 186 17.91 10.65 -9.17
C ILE A 186 18.18 11.90 -10.01
N GLU A 187 17.76 11.90 -11.27
CA GLU A 187 17.88 13.04 -12.19
C GLU A 187 17.18 14.29 -11.63
N SER A 188 15.94 14.14 -11.13
CA SER A 188 15.24 15.26 -10.49
C SER A 188 15.97 15.80 -9.26
N ARG A 189 16.62 14.94 -8.47
CA ARG A 189 17.43 15.36 -7.32
C ARG A 189 18.72 16.07 -7.72
N PHE A 190 19.33 15.67 -8.84
CA PHE A 190 20.49 16.38 -9.38
C PHE A 190 20.11 17.77 -9.90
N SER A 191 18.96 17.91 -10.56
CA SER A 191 18.41 19.21 -10.95
C SER A 191 18.15 20.10 -9.72
N ASP A 192 17.46 19.57 -8.71
CA ASP A 192 17.19 20.31 -7.46
C ASP A 192 18.48 20.70 -6.70
N SER A 193 19.52 19.86 -6.78
CA SER A 193 20.83 20.15 -6.17
C SER A 193 21.54 21.26 -6.94
N ARG A 194 21.52 21.21 -8.28
CA ARG A 194 22.14 22.23 -9.13
C ARG A 194 21.49 23.60 -8.93
N ASP A 195 20.16 23.66 -8.86
CA ASP A 195 19.44 24.90 -8.56
C ASP A 195 19.76 25.48 -7.16
N ARG A 196 20.15 24.62 -6.21
CA ARG A 196 20.60 25.06 -4.88
C ARG A 196 22.04 25.55 -4.90
N ASP A 197 22.90 24.90 -5.68
CA ASP A 197 24.29 25.30 -5.85
C ASP A 197 24.37 26.67 -6.54
N ASP A 198 23.58 26.89 -7.60
CA ASP A 198 23.46 28.20 -8.28
C ASP A 198 23.02 29.30 -7.30
N LYS A 199 22.02 29.02 -6.45
CA LYS A 199 21.55 29.96 -5.41
C LYS A 199 22.59 30.24 -4.31
N LEU A 200 23.48 29.29 -4.04
CA LEU A 200 24.57 29.49 -3.08
C LEU A 200 25.69 30.32 -3.71
N GLU A 201 25.96 30.13 -4.99
CA GLU A 201 26.91 30.93 -5.76
C GLU A 201 26.47 32.40 -5.85
N ASP A 202 25.19 32.66 -6.18
CA ASP A 202 24.62 34.01 -6.17
C ASP A 202 24.76 34.72 -4.81
N LYS A 203 24.54 33.98 -3.71
CA LYS A 203 24.67 34.52 -2.35
C LYS A 203 26.12 34.79 -1.97
N LEU A 204 27.05 33.96 -2.43
CA LEU A 204 28.48 34.18 -2.24
C LEU A 204 28.93 35.43 -2.99
N GLU A 205 28.46 35.63 -4.22
CA GLU A 205 28.77 36.83 -5.00
C GLU A 205 28.22 38.10 -4.34
N ASP A 206 26.98 38.08 -3.85
CA ASP A 206 26.39 39.22 -3.11
C ASP A 206 27.16 39.53 -1.80
N LEU A 207 27.53 38.50 -1.04
CA LEU A 207 28.34 38.65 0.18
C LEU A 207 29.72 39.22 -0.13
N GLN A 208 30.39 38.72 -1.17
CA GLN A 208 31.69 39.23 -1.60
C GLN A 208 31.60 40.68 -2.08
N GLY A 209 30.51 41.05 -2.77
CA GLY A 209 30.21 42.42 -3.16
C GLY A 209 30.03 43.35 -1.96
N LYS A 210 29.27 42.91 -0.94
CA LYS A 210 29.07 43.66 0.31
C LYS A 210 30.36 43.88 1.08
N ILE A 211 31.19 42.83 1.23
CA ILE A 211 32.50 42.93 1.88
C ILE A 211 33.40 43.90 1.12
N SER A 212 33.45 43.80 -0.21
CA SER A 212 34.27 44.69 -1.05
C SER A 212 33.86 46.17 -0.94
N ARG A 213 32.56 46.45 -0.78
CA ARG A 213 32.05 47.81 -0.51
C ARG A 213 32.47 48.30 0.86
N ILE A 214 32.26 47.50 1.91
CA ILE A 214 32.66 47.84 3.29
C ILE A 214 34.15 48.15 3.39
N LEU A 215 35.00 47.34 2.74
CA LEU A 215 36.45 47.55 2.73
C LEU A 215 36.85 48.81 1.96
N ARG A 216 36.14 49.16 0.89
CA ARG A 216 36.37 50.39 0.12
C ARG A 216 35.95 51.63 0.91
N ASP A 217 34.79 51.58 1.57
CA ASP A 217 34.28 52.69 2.37
C ASP A 217 35.19 52.98 3.57
N ARG A 218 35.81 51.95 4.15
CA ARG A 218 36.84 52.07 5.21
C ARG A 218 38.20 52.58 4.75
N ALA A 219 38.50 52.56 3.45
CA ALA A 219 39.79 53.02 2.92
C ALA A 219 39.77 54.51 2.52
N ILE A 220 38.62 55.18 2.65
CA ILE A 220 38.40 56.59 2.27
C ILE A 220 38.30 57.51 3.53
N GLU A 221 38.33 56.94 4.74
CA GLU A 221 38.60 57.65 6.02
C GLU A 221 40.10 57.63 6.36
#